data_AF-A0A841DDF8-F1
#
_entry.id   AF-A0A841DDF8-F1
#
_cell.length_a   1.000
_cell.length_b   1.000
_cell.length_c   1.000
_cell.angle_alpha   90.00
_cell.angle_beta   90.00
_cell.angle_gamma   90.00
#
_symmetry.space_group_name_H-M   'P 1'
#
loop_
_entity.id
_entity.type
_entity.pdbx_description
1 polymer ?
#
loop_
_entity_poly.entity_id
_entity_poly.type
_entity_poly.pdbx_seq_one_letter_code
_entity_poly.pdbx_strand_id
1 'polypeptide(L)'
;MLFYRAAVDLPRSTLNYVAGLIRRRRKAIGSPWRRLNPGQQALLVLVYLRKGETFSEIAAGFGVSTTTAWRYVEETVMLLSARSPKLRRALRTAEKNGLHDLVPAAC
;
A
#
# COMPACT_ATOMS: atom_id res chain seq x y z
N MET A 1 -1.47 -4.98 14.93
CA MET A 1 -1.80 -3.87 14.01
C MET A 1 -1.64 -2.47 14.60
N LEU A 2 -1.85 -2.24 15.91
CA LEU A 2 -1.63 -0.91 16.50
C LEU A 2 -0.15 -0.45 16.43
N PHE A 3 0.79 -1.39 16.53
CA PHE A 3 2.24 -1.14 16.46
C PHE A 3 2.66 -0.39 15.18
N TYR A 4 2.14 -0.78 14.01
CA TYR A 4 2.42 -0.09 12.75
C TYR A 4 1.87 1.34 12.71
N ARG A 5 0.74 1.59 13.37
CA ARG A 5 0.14 2.92 13.43
C ARG A 5 0.86 3.85 14.40
N ALA A 6 1.46 3.32 15.46
CA ALA A 6 2.32 4.10 16.36
C ALA A 6 3.70 4.34 15.75
N ALA A 7 4.23 3.37 15.00
CA ALA A 7 5.55 3.46 14.38
C ALA A 7 5.55 4.26 13.06
N VAL A 8 4.38 4.55 12.49
CA VAL A 8 4.19 5.42 11.33
C VAL A 8 3.30 6.55 11.82
N ASP A 9 3.83 7.76 12.01
CA ASP A 9 3.10 8.95 12.52
C ASP A 9 1.96 9.41 11.59
N LEU A 10 0.94 8.57 11.43
CA LEU A 10 0.02 8.65 10.33
C LEU A 10 -1.29 9.31 10.78
N PRO A 11 -1.68 10.44 10.16
CA PRO A 11 -2.95 11.08 10.49
C PRO A 11 -4.12 10.11 10.29
N ARG A 12 -5.04 10.05 11.25
CA ARG A 12 -6.24 9.19 11.14
C ARG A 12 -7.05 9.52 9.88
N SER A 13 -7.06 10.79 9.48
CA SER A 13 -7.72 11.29 8.28
C SER A 13 -7.18 10.65 7.00
N THR A 14 -5.85 10.55 6.85
CA THR A 14 -5.20 9.92 5.69
C THR A 14 -5.57 8.45 5.60
N LEU A 15 -5.48 7.70 6.71
CA LEU A 15 -5.85 6.29 6.72
C LEU A 15 -7.31 6.08 6.31
N ASN A 16 -8.23 6.87 6.88
CA ASN A 16 -9.65 6.79 6.58
C ASN A 16 -9.96 7.16 5.13
N TYR A 17 -9.27 8.16 4.58
CA TYR A 17 -9.41 8.56 3.19
C TYR A 17 -9.01 7.43 2.23
N VAL A 18 -7.84 6.83 2.43
CA VAL A 18 -7.35 5.70 1.62
C VAL A 18 -8.24 4.48 1.76
N ALA A 19 -8.64 4.13 2.98
CA ALA A 19 -9.58 3.04 3.23
C ALA A 19 -10.94 3.27 2.51
N GLY A 20 -11.40 4.53 2.46
CA GLY A 20 -12.59 4.93 1.72
C GLY A 20 -12.45 4.74 0.20
N LEU A 21 -11.28 5.04 -0.38
CA LEU A 21 -10.99 4.78 -1.80
C LEU A 21 -11.04 3.28 -2.10
N ILE A 22 -10.37 2.47 -1.29
CA ILE A 22 -10.34 1.00 -1.43
C ILE A 22 -11.76 0.44 -1.32
N ARG A 23 -12.55 0.90 -0.34
CA ARG A 23 -13.94 0.44 -0.16
C ARG A 23 -14.79 0.73 -1.39
N ARG A 24 -14.70 1.94 -1.96
CA ARG A 24 -15.42 2.30 -3.20
C ARG A 24 -14.98 1.44 -4.38
N ARG A 25 -13.67 1.22 -4.56
CA ARG A 25 -13.16 0.37 -5.63
C ARG A 25 -13.65 -1.07 -5.51
N ARG A 26 -13.54 -1.67 -4.32
CA ARG A 26 -14.01 -3.05 -4.07
C ARG A 26 -15.50 -3.20 -4.35
N LYS A 27 -16.32 -2.22 -3.96
CA LYS A 27 -17.76 -2.19 -4.28
C LYS A 27 -18.02 -2.13 -5.78
N ALA A 28 -17.27 -1.30 -6.51
CA ALA A 28 -17.44 -1.13 -7.95
C ALA A 28 -17.06 -2.38 -8.76
N ILE A 29 -16.02 -3.12 -8.34
CA ILE A 29 -15.59 -4.35 -9.03
C ILE A 29 -16.20 -5.62 -8.47
N GLY A 30 -17.07 -5.51 -7.46
CA GLY A 30 -17.70 -6.65 -6.80
C GLY A 30 -16.72 -7.64 -6.16
N SER A 31 -15.62 -7.17 -5.53
CA SER A 31 -14.60 -8.02 -4.88
C SER A 31 -14.92 -8.20 -3.39
N PRO A 32 -15.63 -9.27 -2.96
CA PRO A 32 -16.15 -9.39 -1.60
C PRO A 32 -15.13 -10.05 -0.67
N TRP A 33 -14.25 -10.90 -1.22
CA TRP A 33 -13.34 -11.75 -0.46
C TRP A 33 -11.91 -11.30 -0.62
N ARG A 34 -11.38 -10.63 0.41
CA ARG A 34 -9.97 -10.26 0.52
C ARG A 34 -9.50 -10.45 1.94
N ARG A 35 -8.29 -11.00 2.11
CA ARG A 35 -7.69 -11.36 3.40
C ARG A 35 -7.58 -10.18 4.37
N LEU A 36 -7.32 -8.97 3.87
CA LEU A 36 -7.32 -7.75 4.68
C LEU A 36 -8.58 -6.93 4.45
N ASN A 37 -9.11 -6.36 5.54
CA ASN A 37 -10.15 -5.34 5.44
C ASN A 37 -9.59 -4.05 4.80
N PRO A 38 -10.43 -3.13 4.28
CA PRO A 38 -9.95 -1.91 3.61
C PRO A 38 -9.03 -1.03 4.47
N GLY A 39 -9.22 -1.02 5.80
CA GLY A 39 -8.37 -0.26 6.72
C GLY A 39 -6.99 -0.88 6.90
N GLN A 40 -6.91 -2.20 7.01
CA GLN A 40 -5.64 -2.93 7.05
C GLN A 40 -4.90 -2.85 5.72
N GLN A 41 -5.60 -2.95 4.57
CA GLN A 41 -4.99 -2.74 3.25
C GLN A 41 -4.42 -1.31 3.14
N ALA A 42 -5.19 -0.30 3.57
CA ALA A 42 -4.72 1.08 3.58
C ALA A 42 -3.48 1.26 4.47
N LEU A 43 -3.46 0.65 5.66
CA LEU A 43 -2.31 0.73 6.56
C LEU A 43 -1.09 0.05 5.94
N LEU A 44 -1.24 -1.15 5.36
CA LEU A 44 -0.16 -1.87 4.66
C LEU A 44 0.49 -0.99 3.59
N VAL A 45 -0.32 -0.37 2.74
CA VAL A 45 0.18 0.49 1.66
C VAL A 45 0.88 1.72 2.22
N LEU A 46 0.32 2.34 3.25
CA LEU A 46 0.90 3.55 3.82
C LEU A 46 2.20 3.29 4.59
N VAL A 47 2.32 2.11 5.20
CA VAL A 47 3.59 1.62 5.77
C VAL A 47 4.63 1.48 4.68
N TYR A 48 4.30 0.77 3.58
CA TYR A 48 5.18 0.62 2.43
C TYR A 48 5.66 1.97 1.89
N LEU A 49 4.72 2.89 1.63
CA LEU A 49 5.03 4.20 1.05
C LEU A 49 5.83 5.12 1.99
N ARG A 50 5.70 4.97 3.31
CA ARG A 50 6.32 5.90 4.26
C ARG A 50 7.65 5.41 4.83
N LYS A 51 7.78 4.10 5.04
CA LYS A 51 8.98 3.50 5.63
C LYS A 51 9.90 2.86 4.59
N GLY A 52 9.39 2.59 3.38
CA GLY A 52 10.17 1.87 2.36
C GLY A 52 10.49 0.42 2.75
N GLU A 53 9.73 -0.17 3.67
CA GLU A 53 9.90 -1.58 4.06
C GLU A 53 9.72 -2.50 2.84
N THR A 54 10.44 -3.62 2.83
CA THR A 54 10.35 -4.59 1.74
C THR A 54 9.00 -5.30 1.73
N PHE A 55 8.55 -5.79 0.56
CA PHE A 55 7.27 -6.50 0.50
C PHE A 55 7.20 -7.73 1.39
N SER A 56 8.33 -8.40 1.65
CA SER A 56 8.42 -9.57 2.53
C SER A 56 8.18 -9.20 3.99
N GLU A 57 8.82 -8.14 4.48
CA GLU A 57 8.66 -7.66 5.86
C GLU A 57 7.22 -7.23 6.14
N ILE A 58 6.65 -6.44 5.24
CA ILE A 58 5.27 -5.96 5.40
C ILE A 58 4.28 -7.13 5.24
N ALA A 59 4.52 -8.05 4.32
CA ALA A 59 3.69 -9.24 4.17
C ALA A 59 3.66 -10.09 5.44
N ALA A 60 4.82 -10.32 6.06
CA ALA A 60 4.93 -11.02 7.34
C ALA A 60 4.18 -10.26 8.45
N GLY A 61 4.38 -8.94 8.56
CA GLY A 61 3.72 -8.09 9.55
C GLY A 61 2.20 -8.03 9.43
N PHE A 62 1.65 -8.28 8.24
CA PHE A 62 0.21 -8.32 7.96
C PHE A 62 -0.36 -9.74 7.80
N GLY A 63 0.49 -10.77 7.92
CA GLY A 63 0.09 -12.17 7.78
C GLY A 63 -0.50 -12.48 6.40
N VAL A 64 0.08 -11.94 5.33
CA VAL A 64 -0.31 -12.19 3.93
C VAL A 64 0.90 -12.70 3.12
N SER A 65 0.69 -13.20 1.91
CA SER A 65 1.82 -13.53 1.03
C SER A 65 2.44 -12.26 0.44
N THR A 66 3.72 -12.32 0.07
CA THR A 66 4.46 -11.24 -0.60
C THR A 66 3.74 -10.76 -1.86
N THR A 67 3.22 -11.68 -2.67
CA THR A 67 2.41 -11.38 -3.86
C THR A 67 1.11 -10.65 -3.52
N THR A 68 0.49 -10.97 -2.39
CA THR A 68 -0.72 -10.30 -1.92
C THR A 68 -0.42 -8.87 -1.46
N ALA A 69 0.70 -8.68 -0.75
CA ALA A 69 1.17 -7.36 -0.36
C ALA A 69 1.47 -6.50 -1.60
N TRP A 70 2.19 -7.04 -2.58
CA TRP A 70 2.44 -6.38 -3.88
C TRP A 70 1.13 -5.92 -4.54
N ARG A 71 0.17 -6.85 -4.72
CA ARG A 71 -1.13 -6.56 -5.34
C ARG A 71 -1.89 -5.44 -4.63
N TYR A 72 -1.85 -5.43 -3.29
CA TYR A 72 -2.52 -4.40 -2.50
C TYR A 72 -1.88 -3.03 -2.62
N VAL A 73 -0.54 -2.97 -2.67
CA VAL A 73 0.22 -1.74 -2.91
C VAL A 73 -0.10 -1.20 -4.30
N GLU A 74 0.04 -2.03 -5.33
CA GLU A 74 -0.15 -1.63 -6.73
C GLU A 74 -1.56 -1.07 -6.98
N GLU A 75 -2.59 -1.78 -6.53
CA GLU A 75 -3.98 -1.33 -6.67
C GLU A 75 -4.22 0.02 -5.97
N THR A 76 -3.69 0.19 -4.76
CA THR A 76 -3.92 1.42 -3.99
C THR A 76 -3.15 2.59 -4.60
N VAL A 77 -1.93 2.35 -5.08
CA VAL A 77 -1.14 3.33 -5.84
C VAL A 77 -1.88 3.76 -7.11
N MET A 78 -2.49 2.83 -7.85
CA MET A 78 -3.32 3.16 -9.01
C MET A 78 -4.51 4.05 -8.64
N LEU A 79 -5.22 3.72 -7.54
CA LEU A 79 -6.36 4.52 -7.07
C LEU A 79 -5.95 5.94 -6.66
N LEU A 80 -4.85 6.07 -5.93
CA LEU A 80 -4.34 7.37 -5.50
C LEU A 80 -3.84 8.19 -6.68
N SER A 81 -3.15 7.54 -7.62
CA SER A 81 -2.68 8.12 -8.86
C SER A 81 -3.84 8.68 -9.68
N ALA A 82 -4.90 7.90 -9.88
CA ALA A 82 -6.10 8.33 -10.60
C ALA A 82 -6.72 9.62 -10.03
N ARG A 83 -6.59 9.84 -8.71
CA ARG A 83 -7.15 11.01 -8.02
C ARG A 83 -6.22 12.21 -7.95
N SER A 84 -4.90 12.04 -8.08
CA SER A 84 -3.92 13.13 -8.07
C SER A 84 -2.80 12.90 -9.07
N PRO A 85 -2.77 13.64 -10.20
CA PRO A 85 -1.67 13.60 -11.16
C PRO A 85 -0.30 13.98 -10.55
N LYS A 86 -0.29 14.80 -9.49
CA LYS A 86 0.92 15.20 -8.77
C LYS A 86 1.52 14.03 -7.97
N LEU A 87 0.70 13.12 -7.45
CA LEU A 87 1.17 11.93 -6.73
C LEU A 87 1.84 10.92 -7.66
N ARG A 88 1.39 10.79 -8.91
CA ARG A 88 2.09 9.99 -9.94
C ARG A 88 3.53 10.46 -10.16
N ARG A 89 3.76 11.77 -10.12
CA ARG A 89 5.13 12.33 -10.21
C ARG A 89 5.92 12.00 -8.95
N ALA A 90 5.34 12.20 -7.76
CA ALA A 90 6.01 11.91 -6.49
C ALA A 90 6.38 10.43 -6.33
N LEU A 91 5.50 9.50 -6.73
CA LEU A 91 5.76 8.06 -6.69
C LEU A 91 6.81 7.63 -7.71
N ARG A 92 6.80 8.19 -8.93
CA ARG A 92 7.88 7.94 -9.91
C ARG A 92 9.23 8.51 -9.47
N THR A 93 9.23 9.62 -8.73
CA THR A 93 10.44 10.17 -8.11
C THR A 93 10.92 9.29 -6.95
N ALA A 94 10.01 8.76 -6.12
CA ALA A 94 10.33 7.82 -5.06
C ALA A 94 10.84 6.48 -5.62
N GLU A 95 10.25 5.99 -6.71
CA GLU A 95 10.73 4.83 -7.46
C GLU A 95 12.14 5.07 -8.03
N LYS A 96 12.36 6.21 -8.70
CA LYS A 96 13.72 6.60 -9.15
C LYS A 96 14.74 6.74 -8.02
N ASN A 97 14.32 7.14 -6.82
CA ASN A 97 15.19 7.34 -5.67
C ASN A 97 15.32 6.08 -4.78
N GLY A 98 14.54 5.03 -5.04
CA GLY A 98 14.45 3.81 -4.22
C GLY A 98 14.71 2.51 -4.98
N LEU A 99 15.07 2.55 -6.26
CA LEU A 99 15.42 1.39 -7.10
C LEU A 99 16.92 1.30 -7.45
N HIS A 100 17.80 1.81 -6.58
CA HIS A 100 19.23 1.59 -6.79
C HIS A 100 19.72 0.19 -6.34
N ASP A 101 18.94 -0.57 -5.56
CA ASP A 101 19.39 -1.88 -5.02
C ASP A 101 18.37 -3.03 -5.11
N LEU A 102 17.59 -3.16 -6.19
CA LEU A 102 16.85 -4.41 -6.45
C LEU A 102 16.98 -4.85 -7.90
N VAL A 103 18.15 -5.44 -8.18
CA VAL A 103 18.30 -6.45 -9.24
C VAL A 103 17.41 -7.63 -8.85
N PRO A 104 16.45 -8.07 -9.70
CA PRO A 104 15.71 -9.30 -9.44
C PRO A 104 16.59 -10.48 -9.82
N ALA A 105 17.17 -11.15 -8.83
CA ALA A 105 17.60 -12.54 -9.00
C ALA A 105 16.33 -13.40 -8.99
N ALA A 106 15.99 -13.93 -10.17
CA ALA A 106 15.03 -14.99 -10.36
C ALA A 106 15.54 -16.30 -9.74
N CYS A 107 14.66 -16.99 -9.01
CA CYS A 107 14.42 -18.44 -9.03
C CYS A 107 13.33 -18.77 -8.00
#